data_AF-A0A095XJ24-F1
#
_entry.id   AF-A0A095XJ24-F1
#
_cell.length_a   1.000
_cell.length_b   1.000
_cell.length_c   1.000
_cell.angle_alpha   90.00
_cell.angle_beta   90.00
_cell.angle_gamma   90.00
#
_symmetry.space_group_name_H-M   'P 1'
#
loop_
_entity.id
_entity.type
_entity.pdbx_description
1 polymer ?
#
loop_
_entity_poly.entity_id
_entity_poly.type
_entity_poly.pdbx_seq_one_letter_code
_entity_poly.pdbx_strand_id
1 'polypeptide(L)'
;MFKTDKVIYRTRTQREYDWLMQELDEAGCGWASRVKLLDFNLFCEYGSGFCVRLENKKVKYADFKFYKNDRYYKDYEFIEVSDLMENEKKTTNELIEQEDKQRKLKR
;
A
#
# COMPACT_ATOMS: atom_id res chain seq x y z
N MET A 1 -5.90 -9.02 -0.28
CA MET A 1 -5.58 -8.98 1.16
C MET A 1 -4.14 -8.50 1.31
N PHE A 2 -3.92 -7.35 1.96
CA PHE A 2 -2.59 -6.74 2.07
C PHE A 2 -1.68 -7.52 3.01
N LYS A 3 -0.40 -7.62 2.65
CA LYS A 3 0.63 -8.10 3.57
C LYS A 3 0.93 -6.99 4.59
N THR A 4 0.97 -7.35 5.87
CA THR A 4 1.17 -6.39 6.97
C THR A 4 2.34 -6.77 7.89
N ASP A 5 3.12 -7.77 7.49
CA ASP A 5 4.31 -8.21 8.20
C ASP A 5 5.49 -8.40 7.24
N LYS A 6 6.66 -7.92 7.67
CA LYS A 6 7.93 -7.94 6.92
C LYS A 6 7.82 -7.51 5.46
N VAL A 7 7.10 -6.41 5.21
CA VAL A 7 6.91 -5.87 3.86
C VAL A 7 7.27 -4.40 3.80
N ILE A 8 7.78 -3.97 2.66
CA ILE A 8 8.12 -2.58 2.35
C ILE A 8 7.41 -2.18 1.07
N TYR A 9 6.45 -1.25 1.20
CA TYR A 9 5.74 -0.66 0.09
C TYR A 9 6.47 0.59 -0.39
N ARG A 10 6.70 0.68 -1.69
CA ARG A 10 7.28 1.87 -2.31
C ARG A 10 6.20 2.64 -3.06
N THR A 11 6.13 3.94 -2.80
CA THR A 11 5.23 4.87 -3.49
C THR A 11 6.06 5.80 -4.36
N ARG A 12 5.71 5.93 -5.63
CA ARG A 12 6.36 6.83 -6.60
C ARG A 12 5.58 8.11 -6.83
N THR A 13 4.29 8.11 -6.52
CA THR A 13 3.38 9.25 -6.72
C THR A 13 2.56 9.55 -5.47
N GLN A 14 2.08 10.79 -5.34
CA GLN A 14 1.16 11.20 -4.27
C GLN A 14 -0.10 10.32 -4.25
N ARG A 15 -0.63 9.96 -5.43
CA ARG A 15 -1.82 9.11 -5.53
C ARG A 15 -1.59 7.72 -4.94
N GLU A 16 -0.41 7.14 -5.18
CA GLU A 16 -0.03 5.85 -4.59
C GLU A 16 0.13 5.95 -3.08
N TYR A 17 0.70 7.06 -2.60
CA TYR A 17 0.81 7.35 -1.17
C TYR A 17 -0.57 7.45 -0.52
N ASP A 18 -1.46 8.29 -1.06
CA ASP A 18 -2.78 8.55 -0.48
C ASP A 18 -3.61 7.25 -0.42
N TRP A 19 -3.59 6.49 -1.51
CA TRP A 19 -4.25 5.19 -1.56
C TRP A 19 -3.66 4.20 -0.55
N LEU A 20 -2.33 4.10 -0.45
CA LEU A 20 -1.69 3.21 0.51
C LEU A 20 -2.06 3.60 1.96
N MET A 21 -2.06 4.89 2.29
CA MET A 21 -2.41 5.34 3.64
C MET A 21 -3.86 5.01 4.00
N GLN A 22 -4.78 5.13 3.03
CA GLN A 22 -6.18 4.74 3.23
C GLN A 22 -6.32 3.23 3.47
N GLU A 23 -5.72 2.39 2.60
CA GLU A 23 -5.78 0.93 2.74
C GLU A 23 -5.18 0.46 4.08
N LEU A 24 -4.11 1.10 4.54
CA LEU A 24 -3.50 0.80 5.82
C LEU A 24 -4.37 1.22 7.01
N ASP A 25 -5.07 2.36 6.91
CA ASP A 25 -6.02 2.81 7.93
C ASP A 25 -7.21 1.85 8.04
N GLU A 26 -7.76 1.42 6.90
CA GLU A 26 -8.84 0.42 6.83
C GLU A 26 -8.42 -0.94 7.38
N ALA A 27 -7.16 -1.34 7.17
CA ALA A 27 -6.57 -2.55 7.75
C ALA A 27 -6.28 -2.44 9.26
N GLY A 28 -6.50 -1.28 9.87
CA GLY A 28 -6.21 -0.99 11.27
C GLY A 28 -4.70 -0.93 11.58
N CYS A 29 -3.89 -0.60 10.58
CA CYS A 29 -2.48 -0.29 10.77
C CYS A 29 -2.35 1.16 11.25
N GLY A 30 -1.26 1.48 11.95
CA GLY A 30 -1.05 2.84 12.42
C GLY A 30 0.41 3.17 12.66
N TRP A 31 0.71 4.47 12.69
CA TRP A 31 2.02 4.95 13.10
C TRP A 31 2.32 4.52 14.54
N ALA A 32 3.59 4.23 14.84
CA ALA A 32 4.02 3.94 16.20
C ALA A 32 3.73 5.10 17.18
N SER A 33 3.63 6.34 16.67
CA SER A 33 3.34 7.55 17.43
C SER A 33 1.87 7.74 17.82
N ARG A 34 0.97 6.79 17.50
CA ARG A 34 -0.50 6.89 17.68
C ARG A 34 -1.18 8.03 16.90
N VAL A 35 -0.44 8.66 16.00
CA VAL A 35 -0.97 9.66 15.07
C VAL A 35 -1.73 8.91 13.96
N LYS A 36 -2.80 9.53 13.42
CA LYS A 36 -3.55 8.95 12.29
C LYS A 36 -2.69 8.95 11.03
N LEU A 37 -2.85 7.92 10.21
CA LEU A 37 -2.10 7.78 8.96
C LEU A 37 -2.34 8.96 8.00
N LEU A 38 -3.60 9.40 7.92
CA LEU A 38 -4.06 10.43 7.01
C LEU A 38 -3.74 11.87 7.44
N ASP A 39 -3.34 12.09 8.70
CA ASP A 39 -3.05 13.44 9.21
C ASP A 39 -1.67 13.96 8.77
N PHE A 40 -0.81 13.08 8.22
CA PHE A 40 0.53 13.43 7.76
C PHE A 40 0.69 13.14 6.28
N ASN A 41 1.13 14.13 5.51
CA ASN A 41 1.57 13.94 4.13
C ASN A 41 3.10 13.93 4.06
N LEU A 42 3.70 12.77 4.35
CA LEU A 42 5.15 12.58 4.28
C LEU A 42 5.66 12.51 2.84
N PHE A 43 4.78 12.30 1.86
CA PHE A 43 5.18 12.32 0.46
C PHE A 43 5.69 13.70 0.03
N CYS A 44 5.19 14.80 0.59
CA CYS A 44 5.72 16.14 0.32
C CYS A 44 7.21 16.29 0.68
N GLU A 45 7.68 15.54 1.69
CA GLU A 45 9.05 15.63 2.20
C GLU A 45 10.00 14.65 1.48
N TYR A 46 9.52 13.43 1.19
CA TYR A 46 10.35 12.34 0.66
C TYR A 46 10.12 12.05 -0.85
N GLY A 47 9.03 12.55 -1.42
CA GLY A 47 8.65 12.34 -2.82
C GLY A 47 8.68 10.88 -3.24
N SER A 48 9.24 10.61 -4.42
CA SER A 48 9.35 9.26 -5.00
C SER A 48 10.35 8.33 -4.30
N GLY A 49 11.06 8.85 -3.29
CA GLY A 49 11.90 8.07 -2.38
C GLY A 49 11.12 7.43 -1.24
N PHE A 50 9.86 7.83 -1.01
CA PHE A 50 9.09 7.39 0.13
C PHE A 50 8.80 5.89 0.11
N CYS A 51 9.15 5.22 1.21
CA CYS A 51 8.84 3.81 1.44
C CYS A 51 8.20 3.62 2.81
N VAL A 52 7.18 2.77 2.85
CA VAL A 52 6.46 2.37 4.06
C VAL A 52 6.80 0.95 4.40
N ARG A 53 7.37 0.75 5.58
CA ARG A 53 7.58 -0.57 6.16
C ARG A 53 6.43 -0.93 7.08
N LEU A 54 5.91 -2.13 6.92
CA LEU A 54 4.95 -2.73 7.84
C LEU A 54 5.55 -3.92 8.57
N GLU A 55 5.31 -3.94 9.87
CA GLU A 55 5.71 -5.02 10.76
C GLU A 55 4.72 -5.07 11.93
N ASN A 56 4.00 -6.18 12.07
CA ASN A 56 2.96 -6.33 13.10
C ASN A 56 1.96 -5.15 13.16
N LYS A 57 1.41 -4.73 12.02
CA LYS A 57 0.49 -3.57 11.87
C LYS A 57 1.06 -2.20 12.27
N LYS A 58 2.36 -2.13 12.56
CA LYS A 58 3.05 -0.86 12.83
C LYS A 58 3.64 -0.33 11.54
N VAL A 59 3.29 0.92 11.24
CA VAL A 59 3.78 1.65 10.09
C VAL A 59 5.06 2.38 10.48
N LYS A 60 6.11 2.21 9.68
CA LYS A 60 7.34 3.01 9.72
C LYS A 60 7.67 3.50 8.32
N TYR A 61 8.37 4.62 8.21
CA TYR A 61 8.78 5.16 6.92
C TYR A 61 10.28 5.44 6.91
N ALA A 62 10.88 5.34 5.73
CA ALA A 62 12.23 5.80 5.44
C ALA A 62 12.40 5.90 3.92
N ASP A 63 13.52 6.48 3.48
CA ASP A 63 13.89 6.50 2.08
C ASP A 63 14.13 5.10 1.50
N PHE A 64 13.82 4.92 0.22
CA PHE A 64 14.11 3.70 -0.53
C PHE A 64 15.58 3.28 -0.44
N LYS A 65 16.50 4.26 -0.49
CA LYS A 65 17.94 4.00 -0.37
C LYS A 65 18.32 3.44 1.00
N PHE A 66 17.62 3.85 2.06
CA PHE A 66 17.86 3.34 3.40
C PHE A 66 17.50 1.85 3.47
N TYR A 67 16.28 1.50 3.07
CA TYR A 67 15.84 0.11 3.12
C TYR A 67 16.58 -0.81 2.16
N LYS A 68 16.95 -0.33 0.97
CA LYS A 68 17.66 -1.14 -0.03
C LYS A 68 19.09 -1.49 0.38
N ASN A 69 19.77 -0.60 1.11
CA ASN A 69 21.18 -0.77 1.43
C ASN A 69 21.43 -1.45 2.78
N ASP A 70 20.42 -1.53 3.65
CA ASP A 70 20.55 -2.13 4.97
C ASP A 70 20.28 -3.64 4.91
N ARG A 71 21.24 -4.43 5.42
CA ARG A 71 21.19 -5.90 5.41
C ARG A 71 20.03 -6.47 6.23
N TYR A 72 19.52 -5.71 7.20
CA TYR A 72 18.40 -6.12 8.05
C TYR A 72 17.12 -6.32 7.24
N TYR A 73 16.94 -5.58 6.14
CA TYR A 73 15.72 -5.64 5.33
C TYR A 73 15.80 -6.62 4.15
N LYS A 74 16.84 -7.47 4.08
CA LYS A 74 16.98 -8.45 2.99
C LYS A 74 15.84 -9.45 2.91
N ASP A 75 15.26 -9.80 4.06
CA ASP A 75 14.15 -10.74 4.16
C ASP A 75 12.79 -10.05 4.04
N TYR A 76 12.78 -8.72 3.86
CA TYR A 76 11.53 -7.99 3.63
C TYR A 76 11.17 -8.05 2.17
N GLU A 77 9.88 -8.28 1.92
CA GLU A 77 9.34 -8.22 0.58
C GLU A 77 9.16 -6.76 0.16
N PHE A 78 9.77 -6.39 -0.95
CA PHE A 78 9.56 -5.07 -1.56
C PHE A 78 8.41 -5.15 -2.57
N ILE A 79 7.42 -4.28 -2.38
CA ILE A 79 6.24 -4.21 -3.23
C ILE A 79 6.09 -2.77 -3.74
N GLU A 80 5.98 -2.60 -5.06
CA GLU A 80 5.63 -1.31 -5.64
C GLU A 80 4.11 -1.14 -5.54
N VAL A 81 3.66 0.00 -5.03
CA VAL A 81 2.22 0.25 -4.83
C VAL A 81 1.45 0.26 -6.16
N SER A 82 2.09 0.67 -7.25
CA SER A 82 1.50 0.64 -8.59
C SER A 82 1.01 -0.78 -8.96
N ASP A 83 1.77 -1.82 -8.60
CA ASP A 83 1.44 -3.21 -8.92
C ASP A 83 0.18 -3.67 -8.18
N LEU A 84 -0.03 -3.17 -6.96
CA LEU A 84 -1.22 -3.47 -6.16
C LEU A 84 -2.45 -2.75 -6.71
N MET A 85 -2.32 -1.45 -7.02
CA MET A 85 -3.41 -0.66 -7.59
C MET A 85 -3.88 -1.20 -8.94
N GLU A 86 -2.99 -1.76 -9.76
CA GLU A 86 -3.36 -2.39 -11.02
C GLU A 86 -4.15 -3.69 -10.81
N ASN A 87 -3.73 -4.50 -9.84
CA ASN A 87 -4.41 -5.74 -9.50
C ASN A 87 -5.81 -5.52 -8.93
N GLU A 88 -6.01 -4.47 -8.12
CA GLU A 88 -7.36 -4.11 -7.66
C GLU A 88 -8.27 -3.73 -8.83
N LYS A 89 -7.81 -2.88 -9.75
CA LYS A 89 -8.60 -2.49 -10.92
C LYS A 89 -9.01 -3.68 -11.78
N LYS A 90 -8.10 -4.64 -12.00
CA LYS A 90 -8.39 -5.87 -12.74
C LYS A 90 -9.46 -6.69 -12.04
N THR A 91 -9.32 -6.90 -10.73
CA THR A 91 -10.27 -7.66 -9.92
C THR A 91 -11.66 -7.02 -9.90
N THR A 92 -11.75 -5.69 -9.74
CA THR A 92 -13.03 -4.97 -9.78
C THR A 92 -13.72 -5.08 -11.14
N ASN A 93 -12.98 -4.95 -12.24
CA ASN A 93 -13.55 -5.06 -13.59
C ASN A 93 -14.09 -6.47 -13.87
N GLU A 94 -13.38 -7.52 -13.44
CA GLU A 94 -13.84 -8.90 -13.60
C GLU A 94 -15.13 -9.19 -12.82
N LEU A 95 -15.26 -8.64 -11.60
CA LEU A 95 -16.47 -8.78 -10.78
C LEU A 95 -17.68 -8.09 -11.42
N ILE A 96 -17.50 -6.87 -11.95
CA ILE A 96 -18.56 -6.14 -12.64
C ILE A 96 -19.02 -6.91 -13.89
N GLU A 97 -18.10 -7.44 -14.69
CA GLU A 97 -18.45 -8.25 -15.87
C GLU A 97 -19.21 -9.54 -15.50
N GLN A 98 -18.87 -10.17 -14.38
CA GLN A 98 -19.58 -11.35 -13.90
C GLN A 98 -21.00 -11.02 -13.41
N GLU A 99 -21.20 -9.90 -12.69
CA GLU A 99 -22.53 -9.45 -12.29
C GLU A 99 -23.42 -9.08 -13.49
N ASP A 100 -22.85 -8.42 -14.51
CA ASP A 100 -23.57 -8.06 -15.74
C ASP A 100 -24.03 -9.31 -16.51
N LYS A 101 -23.18 -10.34 -16.58
CA LYS A 101 -23.53 -11.65 -17.19
C LYS A 101 -24.66 -12.34 -16.41
N GLN A 102 -24.61 -12.33 -15.08
CA GLN A 102 -25.65 -12.93 -14.24
C GLN A 102 -26.99 -12.19 -14.33
N ARG A 103 -26.99 -10.85 -14.51
CA ARG A 103 -28.22 -10.06 -14.72
C ARG A 103 -28.86 -10.32 -16.09
N LYS A 104 -28.06 -10.53 -17.14
CA LYS A 104 -28.56 -10.82 -18.49
C LYS A 104 -29.14 -12.23 -18.63
N LEU A 105 -28.67 -13.20 -17.84
CA LEU A 105 -29.17 -14.57 -17.88
C LEU A 105 -30.48 -14.79 -17.11
N LYS A 106 -30.87 -13.84 -16.25
CA LYS A 106 -32.11 -13.88 -15.44
C LYS A 106 -33.29 -13.11 -16.08
N ARG A 107 -33.12 -12.60 -17.30
CA ARG A 107 -34.18 -11.99 -18.12
C ARG A 107 -34.53 -12.94 -19.25
#